data_AF-A0A382U4G1-F1
#
_entry.id   AF-A0A382U4G1-F1
#
_cell.length_a   1.000
_cell.length_b   1.000
_cell.length_c   1.000
_cell.angle_alpha   90.00
_cell.angle_beta   90.00
_cell.angle_gamma   90.00
#
_symmetry.space_group_name_H-M   'P 1'
#
loop_
_entity.id
_entity.type
_entity.pdbx_description
1 polymer ?
#
loop_
_entity_poly.entity_id
_entity_poly.type
_entity_poly.pdbx_seq_one_letter_code
_entity_poly.pdbx_strand_id
1 'polypeptide(L)'
;GVWTVVFRFRNVDWMQLLRMIRVMAIPVLLGLFGLITIPERWLLLLVFGVVLGYSVNYIHPFIQLRAGGWSNTLVLMLGGYLSGLALIGSPLIVAVAGHRIERHRLRDSLLALWVILSPPKLAVLFYSGVDLHLDWQWWLLPVNLVGHLLGMKFHDHLLQLRSESFYRWLGFILLVVVLVGIFRVLTR
;
A
#
# COMPACT_ATOMS: atom_id res chain seq x y z
N GLY A 1 -12.07 -6.62 -0.56
CA GLY A 1 -10.91 -7.05 0.26
C GLY A 1 -11.17 -8.38 0.97
N VAL A 2 -11.82 -8.34 2.14
CA VAL A 2 -12.10 -9.52 3.00
C VAL A 2 -12.80 -10.65 2.23
N TRP A 3 -13.81 -10.31 1.42
CA TRP A 3 -14.50 -11.29 0.56
C TRP A 3 -13.53 -12.10 -0.31
N THR A 4 -12.59 -11.44 -0.99
CA THR A 4 -11.59 -12.11 -1.82
C THR A 4 -10.72 -13.08 -1.02
N VAL A 5 -10.30 -12.69 0.20
CA VAL A 5 -9.44 -13.51 1.05
C VAL A 5 -10.18 -14.75 1.55
N VAL A 6 -11.45 -14.60 1.91
CA VAL A 6 -12.30 -15.71 2.36
C VAL A 6 -12.56 -16.69 1.20
N PHE A 7 -12.94 -16.19 0.02
CA PHE A 7 -13.28 -17.06 -1.12
C PHE A 7 -12.06 -17.62 -1.86
N ARG A 8 -10.92 -16.91 -1.86
CA ARG A 8 -9.66 -17.35 -2.49
C ARG A 8 -8.60 -17.76 -1.49
N PHE A 9 -9.01 -18.21 -0.30
CA PHE A 9 -8.12 -18.59 0.80
C PHE A 9 -7.02 -19.60 0.39
N ARG A 10 -7.36 -20.54 -0.50
CA ARG A 10 -6.43 -21.56 -1.03
C ARG A 10 -5.38 -21.01 -2.01
N ASN A 11 -5.62 -19.85 -2.62
CA ASN A 11 -4.69 -19.22 -3.57
C ASN A 11 -3.68 -18.28 -2.87
N VAL A 12 -3.82 -18.08 -1.56
CA VAL A 12 -2.93 -17.24 -0.75
C VAL A 12 -1.71 -18.05 -0.33
N ASP A 13 -0.51 -17.49 -0.54
CA ASP A 13 0.74 -18.06 -0.02
C ASP A 13 0.93 -17.69 1.46
N TRP A 14 0.27 -18.44 2.34
CA TRP A 14 0.29 -18.23 3.79
C TRP A 14 1.69 -18.31 4.39
N MET A 15 2.55 -19.16 3.84
CA MET A 15 3.90 -19.38 4.38
C MET A 15 4.78 -18.15 4.17
N GLN A 16 4.79 -17.59 2.95
CA GLN A 16 5.53 -16.35 2.69
C GLN A 16 4.89 -15.15 3.38
N LEU A 17 3.56 -15.10 3.43
CA LEU A 17 2.82 -14.03 4.08
C LEU A 17 3.14 -13.95 5.58
N LEU A 18 3.15 -15.08 6.29
CA LEU A 18 3.53 -15.14 7.71
C LEU A 18 4.98 -14.72 7.94
N ARG A 19 5.91 -15.09 7.07
CA ARG A 19 7.31 -14.63 7.14
C ARG A 19 7.39 -13.10 6.99
N MET A 20 6.64 -12.54 6.06
CA MET A 20 6.62 -11.10 5.85
C MET A 20 6.00 -10.37 7.05
N ILE A 21 4.87 -10.86 7.58
CA ILE A 21 4.23 -10.29 8.77
C ILE A 21 5.20 -10.28 9.95
N ARG A 22 5.92 -11.38 10.21
CA ARG A 22 6.88 -11.43 11.33
C ARG A 22 7.94 -10.35 11.25
N VAL A 23 8.46 -10.08 10.05
CA VAL A 23 9.45 -9.00 9.83
C VAL A 23 8.81 -7.62 9.97
N MET A 24 7.58 -7.47 9.49
CA MET A 24 6.87 -6.19 9.45
C MET A 24 6.21 -5.81 10.78
N ALA A 25 5.91 -6.76 11.66
CA ALA A 25 5.09 -6.53 12.85
C ALA A 25 5.63 -5.39 13.72
N ILE A 26 6.93 -5.44 14.06
CA ILE A 26 7.58 -4.39 14.86
C ILE A 26 7.57 -3.04 14.12
N PRO A 27 8.05 -2.93 12.87
CA PRO A 27 7.97 -1.68 12.11
C PRO A 27 6.56 -1.12 11.97
N VAL A 28 5.56 -1.96 11.73
CA VAL A 28 4.15 -1.52 11.60
C VAL A 28 3.69 -0.89 12.90
N LEU A 29 3.90 -1.57 14.05
CA LEU A 29 3.50 -1.04 15.36
C LEU A 29 4.20 0.30 15.65
N LEU A 30 5.50 0.41 15.38
CA LEU A 30 6.24 1.68 15.50
C LEU A 30 5.65 2.77 14.59
N GLY A 31 5.25 2.41 13.37
CA GLY A 31 4.57 3.32 12.45
C GLY A 31 3.22 3.80 12.99
N LEU A 32 2.45 2.94 13.65
CA LEU A 32 1.15 3.32 14.25
C LEU A 32 1.30 4.38 15.33
N PHE A 33 2.35 4.31 16.14
CA PHE A 33 2.65 5.40 17.08
C PHE A 33 3.03 6.69 16.33
N GLY A 34 3.77 6.57 15.23
CA GLY A 34 4.11 7.70 14.36
C GLY A 34 2.90 8.41 13.78
N LEU A 35 1.82 7.68 13.43
CA LEU A 35 0.59 8.25 12.88
C LEU A 35 -0.05 9.29 13.81
N ILE A 36 0.03 9.10 15.13
CA ILE A 36 -0.58 10.00 16.12
C ILE A 36 0.39 11.10 16.57
N THR A 37 1.68 10.77 16.66
CA THR A 37 2.69 11.67 17.23
C THR A 37 3.28 12.64 16.21
N ILE A 38 3.30 12.28 14.92
CA ILE A 38 3.92 13.10 13.87
C ILE A 38 2.96 14.21 13.42
N PRO A 39 3.42 15.47 13.31
CA PRO A 39 2.58 16.55 12.81
C PRO A 39 2.07 16.29 11.39
N GLU A 40 0.82 16.63 11.13
CA GLU A 40 0.13 16.37 9.85
C GLU A 40 0.92 16.83 8.62
N ARG A 41 1.56 18.00 8.69
CA ARG A 41 2.38 18.55 7.58
C ARG A 41 3.52 17.61 7.20
N TRP A 42 4.22 17.03 8.18
CA TRP A 42 5.32 16.09 7.93
C TRP A 42 4.82 14.76 7.38
N LEU A 43 3.67 14.29 7.86
CA LEU A 43 3.01 13.09 7.34
C LEU A 43 2.68 13.27 5.86
N LEU A 44 2.02 14.38 5.50
CA LEU A 44 1.64 14.70 4.12
C LEU A 44 2.86 14.84 3.21
N LEU A 45 3.92 15.52 3.64
CA LEU A 45 5.16 15.63 2.88
C LEU A 45 5.82 14.26 2.66
N LEU A 46 5.78 13.37 3.66
CA LEU A 46 6.28 12.00 3.52
C LEU A 46 5.45 11.21 2.52
N VAL A 47 4.11 11.27 2.60
CA VAL A 47 3.20 10.65 1.63
C VAL A 47 3.54 11.12 0.21
N PHE A 48 3.57 12.43 0.02
CA PHE A 48 3.85 13.03 -1.28
C PHE A 48 5.25 12.69 -1.78
N GLY A 49 6.28 12.68 -0.93
CA GLY A 49 7.62 12.27 -1.30
C GLY A 49 7.70 10.83 -1.79
N VAL A 50 7.01 9.91 -1.10
CA VAL A 50 6.94 8.49 -1.51
C VAL A 50 6.22 8.36 -2.86
N VAL A 51 5.05 8.98 -3.02
CA VAL A 51 4.29 8.94 -4.29
C VAL A 51 5.08 9.62 -5.41
N LEU A 52 5.82 10.70 -5.13
CA LEU A 52 6.70 11.37 -6.09
C LEU A 52 7.75 10.39 -6.63
N GLY A 53 8.45 9.69 -5.73
CA GLY A 53 9.45 8.68 -6.11
C GLY A 53 8.88 7.60 -7.02
N TYR A 54 7.66 7.12 -6.74
CA TYR A 54 6.97 6.16 -7.60
C TYR A 54 6.57 6.74 -8.95
N SER A 55 6.08 7.99 -8.96
CA SER A 55 5.69 8.69 -10.18
C SER A 55 6.85 8.81 -11.16
N VAL A 56 8.02 9.23 -10.65
CA VAL A 56 9.25 9.33 -11.46
C VAL A 56 9.70 7.95 -11.92
N ASN A 57 9.65 6.93 -11.05
CA ASN A 57 10.02 5.57 -11.42
C ASN A 57 9.08 4.96 -12.49
N TYR A 58 7.81 5.34 -12.53
CA TYR A 58 6.89 4.90 -13.58
C TYR A 58 7.14 5.59 -14.93
N ILE A 59 7.58 6.85 -14.93
CA ILE A 59 7.95 7.58 -16.14
C ILE A 59 9.28 7.05 -16.69
N HIS A 60 10.27 6.92 -15.81
CA HIS A 60 11.60 6.44 -16.12
C HIS A 60 11.98 5.35 -15.10
N PRO A 61 11.92 4.05 -15.45
CA PRO A 61 12.23 2.98 -14.52
C PRO A 61 13.73 2.96 -14.19
N PHE A 62 14.12 3.64 -13.11
CA PHE A 62 15.50 3.69 -12.60
C PHE A 62 15.69 2.85 -11.32
N ILE A 63 14.61 2.55 -10.59
CA ILE A 63 14.66 1.77 -9.35
C ILE A 63 14.69 0.28 -9.71
N GLN A 64 15.89 -0.27 -9.84
CA GLN A 64 16.10 -1.71 -9.87
C GLN A 64 16.48 -2.17 -8.46
N LEU A 65 15.49 -2.68 -7.71
CA LEU A 65 15.77 -3.26 -6.39
C LEU A 65 16.62 -4.53 -6.61
N ARG A 66 17.87 -4.49 -6.15
CA ARG A 66 18.74 -5.67 -6.16
C ARG A 66 18.15 -6.72 -5.23
N ALA A 67 17.86 -7.90 -5.78
CA ALA A 67 17.44 -9.06 -5.03
C ALA A 67 18.58 -9.54 -4.11
N GLY A 68 18.40 -9.38 -2.80
CA GLY A 68 19.34 -9.85 -1.79
C GLY A 68 18.64 -9.96 -0.43
N GLY A 69 19.00 -10.97 0.37
CA GLY A 69 18.29 -11.30 1.61
C GLY A 69 18.15 -10.13 2.58
N TRP A 70 19.23 -9.38 2.81
CA TRP A 70 19.26 -8.25 3.74
C TRP A 70 18.56 -6.99 3.18
N SER A 71 18.77 -6.69 1.88
CA SER A 71 18.06 -5.64 1.14
C SER A 71 16.55 -5.81 1.22
N ASN A 72 16.07 -7.05 0.98
CA ASN A 72 14.65 -7.37 1.03
C ASN A 72 14.06 -7.18 2.44
N THR A 73 14.82 -7.50 3.50
CA THR A 73 14.38 -7.30 4.88
C THR A 73 14.27 -5.81 5.21
N LEU A 74 15.25 -4.99 4.83
CA LEU A 74 15.21 -3.54 5.04
C LEU A 74 14.05 -2.87 4.29
N VAL A 75 13.86 -3.21 3.01
CA VAL A 75 12.73 -2.71 2.20
C VAL A 75 11.41 -3.12 2.83
N LEU A 76 11.31 -4.33 3.35
CA LEU A 76 10.10 -4.81 4.01
C LEU A 76 9.86 -4.13 5.36
N MET A 77 10.91 -3.86 6.14
CA MET A 77 10.81 -3.09 7.38
C MET A 77 10.36 -1.66 7.11
N LEU A 78 10.96 -0.98 6.13
CA LEU A 78 10.53 0.35 5.68
C LEU A 78 9.09 0.34 5.18
N GLY A 79 8.72 -0.66 4.37
CA GLY A 79 7.34 -0.86 3.92
C GLY A 79 6.36 -1.09 5.08
N GLY A 80 6.78 -1.84 6.10
CA GLY A 80 6.01 -2.04 7.34
C GLY A 80 5.81 -0.74 8.10
N TYR A 81 6.88 0.01 8.33
CA TYR A 81 6.83 1.30 9.01
C TYR A 81 5.94 2.31 8.28
N LEU A 82 6.13 2.48 6.97
CA LEU A 82 5.32 3.39 6.14
C LEU A 82 3.86 2.92 6.04
N SER A 83 3.62 1.61 6.05
CA SER A 83 2.27 1.03 6.13
C SER A 83 1.59 1.39 7.46
N GLY A 84 2.30 1.30 8.58
CA GLY A 84 1.79 1.71 9.88
C GLY A 84 1.54 3.22 9.96
N LEU A 85 2.49 4.01 9.46
CA LEU A 85 2.52 5.47 9.62
C LEU A 85 1.50 6.22 8.77
N ALA A 86 1.28 5.84 7.51
CA ALA A 86 0.33 6.56 6.64
C ALA A 86 -0.41 5.66 5.64
N LEU A 87 -0.45 4.34 5.87
CA LEU A 87 -1.09 3.37 4.97
C LEU A 87 -0.44 3.26 3.56
N ILE A 88 0.77 3.80 3.36
CA ILE A 88 1.41 3.94 2.02
C ILE A 88 2.57 2.95 1.79
N GLY A 89 2.76 1.98 2.68
CA GLY A 89 3.81 0.97 2.52
C GLY A 89 3.61 -0.04 1.38
N SER A 90 2.44 -0.05 0.73
CA SER A 90 2.07 -1.09 -0.24
C SER A 90 3.07 -1.26 -1.40
N PRO A 91 3.65 -0.22 -2.02
CA PRO A 91 4.54 -0.45 -3.16
C PRO A 91 5.90 -1.06 -2.76
N LEU A 92 6.45 -0.71 -1.59
CA LEU A 92 7.67 -1.35 -1.05
C LEU A 92 7.42 -2.83 -0.73
N ILE A 93 6.27 -3.13 -0.13
CA ILE A 93 5.87 -4.50 0.20
C ILE A 93 5.69 -5.33 -1.08
N VAL A 94 5.05 -4.76 -2.11
CA VAL A 94 4.85 -5.40 -3.42
C VAL A 94 6.18 -5.74 -4.06
N ALA A 95 7.18 -4.85 -3.98
CA ALA A 95 8.49 -5.10 -4.57
C ALA A 95 9.18 -6.34 -3.97
N VAL A 96 9.10 -6.52 -2.65
CA VAL A 96 9.65 -7.73 -1.99
C VAL A 96 8.79 -8.95 -2.25
N ALA A 97 7.45 -8.80 -2.21
CA ALA A 97 6.51 -9.89 -2.44
C ALA A 97 6.62 -10.46 -3.85
N GLY A 98 6.82 -9.60 -4.87
CA GLY A 98 6.96 -9.99 -6.27
C GLY A 98 8.19 -10.86 -6.57
N HIS A 99 9.19 -10.84 -5.69
CA HIS A 99 10.36 -11.73 -5.78
C HIS A 99 10.19 -13.05 -5.02
N ARG A 100 9.22 -13.15 -4.11
CA ARG A 100 9.05 -14.29 -3.19
C ARG A 100 7.76 -15.09 -3.40
N ILE A 101 6.76 -14.51 -4.05
CA ILE A 101 5.43 -15.07 -4.28
C ILE A 101 5.19 -15.13 -5.79
N GLU A 102 4.62 -16.23 -6.24
CA GLU A 102 4.25 -16.44 -7.65
C GLU A 102 3.23 -15.39 -8.12
N ARG A 103 3.34 -14.93 -9.37
CA ARG A 103 2.54 -13.81 -9.90
C ARG A 103 1.04 -14.02 -9.77
N HIS A 104 0.52 -15.24 -9.96
CA HIS A 104 -0.92 -15.55 -9.84
C HIS A 104 -1.43 -15.58 -8.40
N ARG A 105 -0.55 -15.74 -7.40
CA ARG A 105 -0.88 -15.70 -5.97
C ARG A 105 -0.61 -14.35 -5.33
N LEU A 106 0.21 -13.51 -5.98
CA LEU A 106 0.72 -12.26 -5.44
C LEU A 106 -0.41 -11.32 -4.98
N ARG A 107 -1.38 -11.04 -5.85
CA ARG A 107 -2.47 -10.11 -5.55
C ARG A 107 -3.35 -10.59 -4.39
N ASP A 108 -3.75 -11.86 -4.40
CA ASP A 108 -4.60 -12.43 -3.34
C ASP A 108 -3.83 -12.48 -2.00
N SER A 109 -2.53 -12.76 -2.03
CA SER A 109 -1.66 -12.75 -0.85
C SER A 109 -1.45 -11.34 -0.29
N LEU A 110 -1.25 -10.33 -1.15
CA LEU A 110 -1.14 -8.93 -0.70
C LEU A 110 -2.47 -8.39 -0.13
N LEU A 111 -3.61 -8.80 -0.69
CA LEU A 111 -4.91 -8.48 -0.13
C LEU A 111 -5.11 -9.14 1.25
N ALA A 112 -4.71 -10.40 1.42
CA ALA A 112 -4.72 -11.07 2.71
C ALA A 112 -3.83 -10.35 3.73
N LEU A 113 -2.62 -9.96 3.32
CA LEU A 113 -1.69 -9.19 4.14
C LEU A 113 -2.31 -7.86 4.58
N TRP A 114 -2.95 -7.13 3.66
CA TRP A 114 -3.66 -5.89 3.97
C TRP A 114 -4.81 -6.11 4.96
N VAL A 115 -5.64 -7.15 4.75
CA VAL A 115 -6.75 -7.49 5.65
C VAL A 115 -6.24 -7.82 7.07
N ILE A 116 -5.08 -8.46 7.21
CA ILE A 116 -4.50 -8.80 8.52
C ILE A 116 -3.86 -7.59 9.19
N LEU A 117 -3.18 -6.72 8.42
CA LEU A 117 -2.46 -5.58 8.98
C LEU A 117 -3.35 -4.35 9.25
N SER A 118 -4.56 -4.27 8.69
CA SER A 118 -5.43 -3.09 8.81
C SER A 118 -6.18 -2.95 10.16
N PRO A 119 -6.69 -4.02 10.80
CA PRO A 119 -7.44 -3.90 12.05
C PRO A 119 -6.68 -3.24 13.21
N PRO A 120 -5.38 -3.53 13.46
CA PRO A 120 -4.62 -2.86 14.52
C PRO A 120 -4.62 -1.33 14.38
N LYS A 121 -4.68 -0.82 13.14
CA LYS A 121 -4.64 0.62 12.86
C LYS A 121 -5.94 1.29 13.26
N LEU A 122 -7.06 0.66 12.93
CA LEU A 122 -8.39 1.11 13.35
C LEU A 122 -8.52 1.07 14.87
N ALA A 123 -7.98 0.03 15.52
CA ALA A 123 -7.97 -0.08 16.98
C ALA A 123 -7.19 1.06 17.65
N VAL A 124 -6.01 1.41 17.11
CA VAL A 124 -5.20 2.52 17.60
C VAL A 124 -5.91 3.86 17.41
N LEU A 125 -6.48 4.13 16.22
CA LEU A 125 -7.25 5.36 15.97
C LEU A 125 -8.46 5.49 16.90
N PHE A 126 -9.19 4.39 17.11
CA PHE A 126 -10.32 4.32 18.03
C PHE A 126 -9.88 4.63 19.48
N TYR A 127 -8.79 4.00 19.94
CA TYR A 127 -8.26 4.24 21.29
C TYR A 127 -7.76 5.68 21.49
N SER A 128 -7.21 6.29 20.43
CA SER A 128 -6.76 7.69 20.45
C SER A 128 -7.91 8.71 20.37
N GLY A 129 -9.17 8.27 20.36
CA GLY A 129 -10.32 9.16 20.31
C GLY A 129 -10.49 9.89 18.98
N VAL A 130 -9.84 9.40 17.91
CA VAL A 130 -10.03 9.93 16.55
C VAL A 130 -11.43 9.54 16.07
N ASP A 131 -12.20 10.52 15.59
CA ASP A 131 -13.51 10.23 15.02
C ASP A 131 -13.35 9.41 13.73
N LEU A 132 -13.91 8.21 13.74
CA LEU A 132 -13.86 7.29 12.60
C LEU A 132 -14.93 7.60 11.55
N HIS A 133 -15.86 8.52 11.85
CA HIS A 133 -17.02 8.84 11.01
C HIS A 133 -17.78 7.58 10.56
N LEU A 134 -18.14 6.72 11.52
CA LEU A 134 -18.80 5.43 11.27
C LEU A 134 -20.11 5.58 10.47
N ASP A 135 -20.79 6.71 10.61
CA ASP A 135 -22.06 7.01 9.94
C ASP A 135 -21.96 6.97 8.41
N TRP A 136 -20.84 7.47 7.86
CA TRP A 136 -20.61 7.50 6.41
C TRP A 136 -20.08 6.19 5.85
N GLN A 137 -19.55 5.30 6.71
CA GLN A 137 -18.88 4.08 6.26
C GLN A 137 -19.85 3.11 5.58
N TRP A 138 -21.13 3.13 5.96
CA TRP A 138 -22.15 2.32 5.30
C TRP A 138 -22.30 2.63 3.81
N TRP A 139 -22.19 3.91 3.43
CA TRP A 139 -22.23 4.35 2.02
C TRP A 139 -20.93 4.03 1.27
N LEU A 140 -19.80 3.93 1.97
CA LEU A 140 -18.54 3.53 1.37
C LEU A 140 -18.50 2.04 1.02
N LEU A 141 -19.27 1.19 1.69
CA LEU A 141 -19.33 -0.25 1.39
C LEU A 141 -19.78 -0.56 -0.06
N PRO A 142 -20.91 -0.06 -0.57
CA PRO A 142 -21.32 -0.32 -1.94
C PRO A 142 -20.38 0.32 -2.96
N VAL A 143 -19.85 1.52 -2.69
CA VAL A 143 -18.87 2.18 -3.55
C VAL A 143 -17.58 1.36 -3.65
N ASN A 144 -17.08 0.88 -2.51
CA ASN A 144 -15.91 0.00 -2.44
C ASN A 144 -16.17 -1.34 -3.14
N LEU A 145 -17.38 -1.88 -3.06
CA LEU A 145 -17.74 -3.11 -3.77
C LEU A 145 -17.66 -2.90 -5.28
N VAL A 146 -18.27 -1.83 -5.80
CA VAL A 146 -18.21 -1.47 -7.23
C VAL A 146 -16.77 -1.24 -7.67
N GLY A 147 -16.01 -0.44 -6.91
CA GLY A 147 -14.59 -0.20 -7.18
C GLY A 147 -13.75 -1.47 -7.16
N HIS A 148 -14.03 -2.41 -6.25
CA HIS A 148 -13.36 -3.71 -6.18
C HIS A 148 -13.68 -4.60 -7.38
N LEU A 149 -14.94 -4.64 -7.84
CA LEU A 149 -15.35 -5.38 -9.04
C LEU A 149 -14.70 -4.80 -10.30
N LEU A 150 -14.72 -3.47 -10.46
CA LEU A 150 -14.06 -2.79 -11.57
C LEU A 150 -12.54 -3.01 -11.53
N GLY A 151 -11.93 -2.90 -10.34
CA GLY A 151 -10.51 -3.13 -10.14
C GLY A 151 -10.07 -4.56 -10.48
N MET A 152 -10.92 -5.57 -10.23
CA MET A 152 -10.65 -6.95 -10.68
C MET A 152 -10.61 -7.06 -12.20
N LYS A 153 -11.64 -6.55 -12.89
CA LYS A 153 -11.68 -6.56 -14.36
C LYS A 153 -10.49 -5.81 -14.96
N PHE A 154 -10.18 -4.65 -14.39
CA PHE A 154 -9.06 -3.83 -14.83
C PHE A 154 -7.71 -4.50 -14.59
N HIS A 155 -7.52 -5.12 -13.44
CA HIS A 155 -6.29 -5.86 -13.12
C HIS A 155 -6.07 -7.03 -14.08
N ASP A 156 -7.12 -7.81 -14.37
CA ASP A 156 -7.04 -8.93 -15.31
C ASP A 156 -6.69 -8.44 -16.73
N HIS A 157 -7.25 -7.29 -17.13
CA HIS A 157 -6.91 -6.65 -18.40
C HIS A 157 -5.46 -6.12 -18.43
N LEU A 158 -4.97 -5.53 -17.34
CA LEU A 158 -3.58 -5.07 -17.22
C LEU A 158 -2.57 -6.22 -17.25
N LEU A 159 -2.90 -7.39 -16.70
CA LEU A 159 -2.02 -8.57 -16.79
C LEU A 159 -1.84 -9.04 -18.24
N GLN A 160 -2.83 -8.80 -19.10
CA GLN A 160 -2.75 -9.08 -20.53
C GLN A 160 -2.00 -7.99 -21.31
N LEU A 161 -2.09 -6.74 -20.83
CA LEU A 161 -1.45 -5.57 -21.45
C LEU A 161 -0.11 -5.25 -20.78
N ARG A 162 1.00 -5.76 -21.33
CA ARG A 162 2.36 -5.30 -20.99
C ARG A 162 2.68 -3.91 -21.58
N SER A 163 1.78 -2.94 -21.41
CA SER A 163 1.93 -1.61 -21.98
C SER A 163 2.78 -0.72 -21.06
N GLU A 164 4.05 -0.53 -21.38
CA GLU A 164 4.91 0.47 -20.72
C GLU A 164 4.30 1.88 -20.79
N SER A 165 3.55 2.17 -21.86
CA SER A 165 2.85 3.45 -22.03
C SER A 165 1.82 3.70 -20.94
N PHE A 166 1.07 2.66 -20.51
CA PHE A 166 0.10 2.79 -19.43
C PHE A 166 0.76 3.23 -18.12
N TYR A 167 1.86 2.58 -17.74
CA TYR A 167 2.59 2.93 -16.52
C TYR A 167 3.18 4.34 -16.60
N ARG A 168 3.71 4.76 -17.75
CA ARG A 168 4.19 6.13 -17.95
C ARG A 168 3.08 7.17 -17.75
N TRP A 169 1.91 6.97 -18.34
CA TRP A 169 0.75 7.85 -18.15
C TRP A 169 0.30 7.92 -16.69
N LEU A 170 0.24 6.77 -16.02
CA LEU A 170 -0.05 6.72 -14.59
C LEU A 170 0.98 7.53 -13.79
N GLY A 171 2.27 7.39 -14.12
CA GLY A 171 3.36 8.16 -13.52
C GLY A 171 3.19 9.67 -13.72
N PHE A 172 2.84 10.13 -14.92
CA PHE A 172 2.56 11.54 -15.19
C PHE A 172 1.38 12.08 -14.38
N ILE A 173 0.27 11.34 -14.29
CA ILE A 173 -0.90 11.76 -13.51
C ILE A 173 -0.53 11.88 -12.03
N LEU A 174 0.16 10.87 -11.48
CA LEU A 174 0.61 10.89 -10.10
C LEU A 174 1.59 12.05 -9.83
N LEU A 175 2.51 12.33 -10.75
CA LEU A 175 3.46 13.44 -10.66
C LEU A 175 2.71 14.78 -10.52
N VAL A 176 1.72 15.03 -11.38
CA VAL A 176 0.91 16.27 -11.34
C VAL A 176 0.15 16.39 -10.02
N VAL A 177 -0.53 15.32 -9.60
CA VAL A 177 -1.30 15.31 -8.33
C VAL A 177 -0.39 15.60 -7.15
N VAL A 178 0.80 15.00 -7.11
CA VAL A 178 1.77 15.20 -6.03
C VAL A 178 2.34 16.61 -6.04
N LEU A 179 2.70 17.17 -7.19
CA LEU A 179 3.21 18.54 -7.29
C LEU A 179 2.18 19.56 -6.78
N VAL A 180 0.91 19.39 -7.15
CA VAL A 180 -0.20 20.22 -6.63
C VAL A 180 -0.38 20.03 -5.12
N GLY A 181 -0.27 18.79 -4.63
CA GLY A 181 -0.35 18.46 -3.21
C GLY A 181 0.76 19.14 -2.38
N ILE A 182 2.01 19.02 -2.81
CA ILE A 182 3.17 19.64 -2.17
C ILE A 182 3.03 21.16 -2.16
N PHE A 183 2.65 21.76 -3.30
CA PHE A 183 2.43 23.21 -3.39
C PHE A 183 1.41 23.68 -2.35
N ARG A 184 0.24 23.00 -2.25
CA ARG A 184 -0.79 23.34 -1.27
C ARG A 184 -0.30 23.25 0.18
N VAL A 185 0.49 22.23 0.52
CA VAL A 185 1.03 22.06 1.88
C VAL A 185 2.05 23.14 2.22
N LEU A 186 2.88 23.57 1.27
CA LEU A 186 3.87 24.62 1.49
C LEU A 186 3.26 26.03 1.58
N THR A 187 2.15 26.26 0.89
CA THR A 187 1.45 27.56 0.91
C THR A 187 0.45 27.74 2.07
N ARG A 188 0.22 26.69 2.88
CA ARG A 188 -0.63 26.71 4.08
C ARG A 188 0.21 26.80 5.35
#